data_AF-A0A7W2RXK6-F1
#
_entry.id   AF-A0A7W2RXK6-F1
#
_cell.length_a   1.000
_cell.length_b   1.000
_cell.length_c   1.000
_cell.angle_alpha   90.00
_cell.angle_beta   90.00
_cell.angle_gamma   90.00
#
_symmetry.space_group_name_H-M   'P 1'
#
loop_
_entity.id
_entity.type
_entity.pdbx_description
1 polymer ?
#
loop_
_entity_poly.entity_id
_entity_poly.type
_entity_poly.pdbx_seq_one_letter_code
_entity_poly.pdbx_strand_id
1 'polypeptide(L)'
;MTLNLQDHLKTSLQSIEKLSSLTDCQRLFHGRGHTYPELSHVNVDWFSPVVLITLYQEVDEAWLNEQVTVIKQLIPYCQSIQVQYRSRKFAPSEVLWGEDITELNAQEHGLKYHISLGKAQNSGLFLDMGNGRDWVKNHSEGRNVLNLFAYTCAFSIAAIAGGARQVVNIDMSKSSLSKGRENHKLNKQDASKVKYEGVDIFKSYNRLKKNGPYDLLICDPPSFQKGSVNIERDYKKIIKRLPELMANNSDVVLCLNSPDLSEDFLLAEVSRECPQCQFQHRIDNPKVFVEAEAGKGLKVLYFRYVEIC
;
A
#
# COMPACT_ATOMS: atom_id res chain seq x y z
N MET A 1 6.32 -28.31 16.17
CA MET A 1 7.52 -27.95 15.37
C MET A 1 7.41 -26.48 15.06
N THR A 2 8.38 -25.68 15.47
CA THR A 2 8.51 -24.30 14.98
C THR A 2 8.88 -24.39 13.51
N LEU A 3 7.98 -23.98 12.61
CA LEU A 3 8.26 -23.95 11.17
C LEU A 3 9.37 -22.95 10.90
N ASN A 4 10.32 -23.31 10.04
CA ASN A 4 11.36 -22.38 9.62
C ASN A 4 10.85 -21.51 8.45
N LEU A 5 11.62 -20.49 8.04
CA LEU A 5 11.23 -19.61 6.94
C LEU A 5 10.96 -20.37 5.64
N GLN A 6 11.71 -21.44 5.38
CA GLN A 6 11.61 -22.25 4.17
C GLN A 6 10.25 -22.96 4.09
N ASP A 7 9.75 -23.47 5.22
CA ASP A 7 8.44 -24.13 5.29
C ASP A 7 7.31 -23.13 5.02
N HIS A 8 7.44 -21.90 5.52
CA HIS A 8 6.51 -20.83 5.21
C HIS A 8 6.54 -20.44 3.74
N LEU A 9 7.72 -20.26 3.16
CA LEU A 9 7.86 -19.95 1.73
C LEU A 9 7.28 -21.05 0.85
N LYS A 10 7.53 -22.32 1.18
CA LYS A 10 6.90 -23.47 0.50
C LYS A 10 5.38 -23.42 0.59
N THR A 11 4.83 -23.15 1.77
CA THR A 11 3.38 -23.09 1.98
C THR A 11 2.75 -21.94 1.19
N SER A 12 3.33 -20.74 1.26
CA SER A 12 2.88 -19.57 0.50
C SER A 12 2.89 -19.86 -1.00
N LEU A 13 3.96 -20.48 -1.50
CA LEU A 13 4.10 -20.82 -2.91
C LEU A 13 3.20 -21.98 -3.36
N GLN A 14 2.93 -22.96 -2.51
CA GLN A 14 1.97 -24.05 -2.79
C GLN A 14 0.53 -23.53 -2.89
N SER A 15 0.19 -22.45 -2.16
CA SER A 15 -1.12 -21.81 -2.27
C SER A 15 -1.33 -21.07 -3.59
N ILE A 16 -0.28 -20.88 -4.38
CA ILE A 16 -0.34 -20.30 -5.72
C ILE A 16 -0.56 -21.45 -6.72
N GLU A 17 -1.78 -21.56 -7.25
CA GLU A 17 -2.23 -22.66 -8.12
C GLU A 17 -1.30 -22.95 -9.33
N LYS A 18 -0.54 -21.94 -9.80
CA LYS A 18 0.49 -22.08 -10.82
C LYS A 18 1.72 -21.25 -10.49
N LEU A 19 2.66 -21.84 -9.76
CA LEU A 19 4.02 -21.32 -9.60
C LEU A 19 4.66 -20.91 -10.94
N SER A 20 4.41 -21.66 -12.03
CA SER A 20 4.94 -21.35 -13.37
C SER A 20 4.42 -20.05 -14.00
N SER A 21 3.49 -19.34 -13.35
CA SER A 21 2.90 -18.08 -13.84
C SER A 21 2.79 -17.00 -12.76
N LEU A 22 3.62 -17.06 -11.71
CA LEU A 22 3.63 -16.04 -10.65
C LEU A 22 4.15 -14.70 -11.20
N THR A 23 3.30 -13.97 -11.89
CA THR A 23 3.60 -12.64 -12.44
C THR A 23 3.24 -11.53 -11.47
N ASP A 24 2.18 -11.75 -10.70
CA ASP A 24 1.67 -10.75 -9.78
C ASP A 24 2.59 -10.63 -8.55
N CYS A 25 2.95 -9.40 -8.22
CA CYS A 25 3.76 -9.10 -7.05
C CYS A 25 2.96 -9.37 -5.78
N GLN A 26 3.65 -9.89 -4.76
CA GLN A 26 3.03 -10.20 -3.49
C GLN A 26 4.07 -10.38 -2.38
N ARG A 27 3.61 -10.23 -1.15
CA ARG A 27 4.33 -10.67 0.04
C ARG A 27 4.34 -12.20 0.05
N LEU A 28 5.52 -12.82 0.08
CA LEU A 28 5.68 -14.26 0.24
C LEU A 28 5.78 -14.66 1.71
N PHE A 29 6.38 -13.81 2.54
CA PHE A 29 6.48 -14.01 3.98
C PHE A 29 6.45 -12.69 4.74
N HIS A 30 5.54 -12.58 5.72
CA HIS A 30 5.38 -11.41 6.59
C HIS A 30 5.80 -11.75 8.02
N GLY A 31 7.09 -11.59 8.32
CA GLY A 31 7.58 -11.74 9.69
C GLY A 31 7.18 -10.57 10.58
N ARG A 32 7.08 -9.35 10.01
CA ARG A 32 6.89 -8.13 10.82
C ARG A 32 5.56 -8.00 11.54
N GLY A 33 4.60 -8.88 11.28
CA GLY A 33 3.41 -8.99 12.11
C GLY A 33 3.63 -9.76 13.42
N HIS A 34 4.85 -10.23 13.69
CA HIS A 34 5.26 -10.89 14.94
C HIS A 34 4.56 -12.23 15.24
N THR A 35 3.74 -12.75 14.33
CA THR A 35 3.10 -14.08 14.44
C THR A 35 4.11 -15.21 14.61
N TYR A 36 5.32 -15.00 14.09
CA TYR A 36 6.45 -15.93 14.16
C TYR A 36 7.61 -15.22 14.90
N PRO A 37 7.73 -15.36 16.23
CA PRO A 37 8.70 -14.59 17.02
C PRO A 37 10.15 -14.69 16.51
N GLU A 38 10.60 -15.89 16.18
CA GLU A 38 11.96 -16.14 15.67
C GLU A 38 12.22 -15.55 14.28
N LEU A 39 11.16 -15.23 13.53
CA LEU A 39 11.23 -14.70 12.16
C LEU A 39 10.67 -13.28 12.07
N SER A 40 10.44 -12.59 13.19
CA SER A 40 9.81 -11.26 13.17
C SER A 40 10.67 -10.17 12.52
N HIS A 41 11.91 -10.51 12.21
CA HIS A 41 12.92 -9.63 11.66
C HIS A 41 13.04 -9.70 10.14
N VAL A 42 12.32 -10.61 9.47
CA VAL A 42 12.45 -10.84 8.03
C VAL A 42 11.10 -10.77 7.32
N ASN A 43 11.14 -10.14 6.17
CA ASN A 43 10.04 -10.06 5.22
C ASN A 43 10.56 -10.50 3.86
N VAL A 44 9.74 -11.20 3.07
CA VAL A 44 10.09 -11.63 1.71
C VAL A 44 9.00 -11.19 0.76
N ASP A 45 9.36 -10.42 -0.26
CA ASP A 45 8.47 -9.91 -1.29
C ASP A 45 8.88 -10.44 -2.68
N TRP A 46 7.90 -10.77 -3.50
CA TRP A 46 8.07 -11.08 -4.91
C TRP A 46 7.66 -9.88 -5.75
N PHE A 47 8.60 -9.36 -6.56
CA PHE A 47 8.35 -8.39 -7.61
C PHE A 47 8.97 -8.95 -8.89
N SER A 48 8.20 -9.71 -9.68
CA SER A 48 8.74 -10.43 -10.85
C SER A 48 9.66 -9.55 -11.73
N PRO A 49 10.93 -9.96 -12.00
CA PRO A 49 11.55 -11.27 -11.69
C PRO A 49 12.43 -11.29 -10.43
N VAL A 50 12.27 -10.35 -9.50
CA VAL A 50 13.11 -10.13 -8.30
C VAL A 50 12.41 -10.63 -7.03
N VAL A 51 13.16 -11.33 -6.18
CA VAL A 51 12.79 -11.53 -4.77
C VAL A 51 13.54 -10.51 -3.91
N LEU A 52 12.80 -9.75 -3.11
CA LEU A 52 13.36 -8.81 -2.15
C LEU A 52 13.20 -9.35 -0.73
N ILE A 53 14.32 -9.62 -0.06
CA ILE A 53 14.40 -9.92 1.36
C ILE A 53 14.57 -8.60 2.11
N THR A 54 13.69 -8.28 3.05
CA THR A 54 13.85 -7.10 3.90
C THR A 54 14.16 -7.53 5.32
N LEU A 55 15.30 -7.07 5.84
CA LEU A 55 15.79 -7.39 7.19
C LEU A 55 15.64 -6.18 8.11
N TYR A 56 15.06 -6.40 9.29
CA TYR A 56 14.86 -5.40 10.33
C TYR A 56 15.82 -5.55 11.51
N GLN A 57 16.69 -6.56 11.46
CA GLN A 57 17.80 -6.78 12.37
C GLN A 57 18.97 -7.42 11.59
N GLU A 58 20.16 -7.43 12.18
CA GLU A 58 21.30 -8.17 11.61
C GLU A 58 21.08 -9.67 11.74
N VAL A 59 21.47 -10.42 10.70
CA VAL A 59 21.34 -11.88 10.66
C VAL A 59 22.70 -12.50 10.33
N ASP A 60 22.86 -13.77 10.69
CA ASP A 60 24.01 -14.55 10.31
C ASP A 60 24.08 -14.74 8.78
N GLU A 61 25.29 -14.65 8.22
CA GLU A 61 25.50 -14.74 6.77
C GLU A 61 25.18 -16.14 6.23
N ALA A 62 25.50 -17.20 6.99
CA ALA A 62 25.18 -18.57 6.58
C ALA A 62 23.66 -18.79 6.56
N TRP A 63 22.94 -18.24 7.55
CA TRP A 63 21.48 -18.26 7.55
C TRP A 63 20.89 -17.56 6.31
N LEU A 64 21.41 -16.38 5.94
CA LEU A 64 20.92 -15.63 4.78
C LEU A 64 21.21 -16.38 3.46
N ASN A 65 22.42 -16.94 3.31
CA ASN A 65 22.81 -17.76 2.16
C ASN A 65 21.96 -19.02 2.01
N GLU A 66 21.52 -19.62 3.13
CA GLU A 66 20.57 -20.73 3.11
C GLU A 66 19.22 -20.31 2.54
N GLN A 67 18.69 -19.13 2.93
CA GLN A 67 17.43 -18.62 2.38
C GLN A 67 17.54 -18.36 0.88
N VAL A 68 18.65 -17.78 0.42
CA VAL A 68 18.92 -17.57 -1.01
C VAL A 68 18.90 -18.90 -1.77
N THR A 69 19.54 -19.94 -1.24
CA THR A 69 19.58 -21.28 -1.84
C THR A 69 18.17 -21.86 -1.99
N VAL A 70 17.35 -21.75 -0.95
CA VAL A 70 15.96 -22.24 -0.97
C VAL A 70 15.10 -21.45 -1.93
N ILE A 71 15.17 -20.11 -1.91
CA ILE A 71 14.37 -19.26 -2.80
C ILE A 71 14.66 -19.57 -4.27
N LYS A 72 15.92 -19.81 -4.64
CA LYS A 72 16.30 -20.23 -6.00
C LYS A 72 15.62 -21.53 -6.42
N GLN A 73 15.52 -22.49 -5.51
CA GLN A 73 14.87 -23.78 -5.79
C GLN A 73 13.35 -23.63 -5.90
N LEU A 74 12.76 -22.80 -5.04
CA LEU A 74 11.31 -22.61 -4.98
C LEU A 74 10.77 -21.73 -6.11
N ILE A 75 11.58 -20.78 -6.61
CA ILE A 75 11.17 -19.79 -7.63
C ILE A 75 12.17 -19.86 -8.81
N PRO A 76 12.06 -20.87 -9.69
CA PRO A 76 13.08 -21.15 -10.71
C PRO A 76 13.22 -20.09 -11.81
N TYR A 77 12.25 -19.19 -11.95
CA TYR A 77 12.26 -18.05 -12.90
C TYR A 77 12.70 -16.72 -12.23
N CYS A 78 13.07 -16.76 -10.96
CA CYS A 78 13.71 -15.63 -10.30
C CYS A 78 15.03 -15.30 -11.02
N GLN A 79 15.25 -14.03 -11.34
CA GLN A 79 16.48 -13.55 -11.98
C GLN A 79 17.40 -12.83 -10.98
N SER A 80 16.87 -12.43 -9.83
CA SER A 80 17.62 -11.69 -8.82
C SER A 80 17.04 -11.90 -7.43
N ILE A 81 17.91 -12.19 -6.46
CA ILE A 81 17.55 -12.19 -5.03
C ILE A 81 18.37 -11.08 -4.39
N GLN A 82 17.67 -10.08 -3.86
CA GLN A 82 18.26 -8.90 -3.25
C GLN A 82 17.83 -8.81 -1.80
N VAL A 83 18.66 -8.17 -0.98
CA VAL A 83 18.37 -7.90 0.42
C VAL A 83 18.41 -6.41 0.69
N GLN A 84 17.48 -5.91 1.50
CA GLN A 84 17.49 -4.56 2.07
C GLN A 84 17.64 -4.64 3.59
N TYR A 85 18.68 -4.00 4.13
CA TYR A 85 18.96 -3.97 5.56
C TYR A 85 18.36 -2.73 6.22
N ARG A 86 17.07 -2.76 6.57
CA ARG A 86 16.40 -1.63 7.25
C ARG A 86 16.91 -1.36 8.66
N SER A 87 17.61 -2.32 9.28
CA SER A 87 18.35 -2.13 10.53
C SER A 87 19.54 -1.16 10.40
N ARG A 88 20.09 -1.01 9.18
CA ARG A 88 21.30 -0.22 8.93
C ARG A 88 20.97 1.20 8.50
N LYS A 89 21.90 2.12 8.75
CA LYS A 89 21.78 3.54 8.34
C LYS A 89 21.55 3.63 6.83
N PHE A 90 20.55 4.40 6.42
CA PHE A 90 20.10 4.57 5.02
C PHE A 90 19.47 3.34 4.36
N ALA A 91 19.29 2.23 5.09
CA ALA A 91 18.71 1.00 4.58
C ALA A 91 19.31 0.51 3.24
N PRO A 92 20.63 0.25 3.19
CA PRO A 92 21.31 -0.19 1.98
C PRO A 92 20.71 -1.50 1.47
N SER A 93 20.85 -1.72 0.16
CA SER A 93 20.46 -2.98 -0.47
C SER A 93 21.65 -3.61 -1.20
N GLU A 94 21.65 -4.94 -1.26
CA GLU A 94 22.70 -5.75 -1.87
C GLU A 94 22.08 -6.84 -2.73
N VAL A 95 22.74 -7.19 -3.83
CA VAL A 95 22.38 -8.36 -4.65
C VAL A 95 23.08 -9.58 -4.06
N LEU A 96 22.30 -10.54 -3.58
CA LEU A 96 22.83 -11.80 -3.03
C LEU A 96 23.02 -12.85 -4.11
N TRP A 97 22.21 -12.79 -5.17
CA TRP A 97 22.32 -13.69 -6.31
C TRP A 97 21.64 -13.10 -7.55
N GLY A 98 22.22 -13.37 -8.72
CA GLY A 98 21.62 -13.02 -10.01
C GLY A 98 21.98 -11.61 -10.49
N GLU A 99 21.07 -11.01 -11.24
CA GLU A 99 21.28 -9.70 -11.88
C GLU A 99 21.05 -8.53 -10.91
N ASP A 100 21.76 -7.40 -11.13
CA ASP A 100 21.52 -6.15 -10.41
C ASP A 100 20.34 -5.37 -11.02
N ILE A 101 19.12 -5.75 -10.62
CA ILE A 101 17.87 -5.18 -11.11
C ILE A 101 17.41 -4.09 -10.13
N THR A 102 17.62 -2.82 -10.50
CA THR A 102 17.27 -1.68 -9.64
C THR A 102 15.95 -0.98 -10.02
N GLU A 103 15.43 -1.23 -11.23
CA GLU A 103 14.16 -0.70 -11.69
C GLU A 103 13.41 -1.79 -12.46
N LEU A 104 12.11 -1.97 -12.18
CA LEU A 104 11.27 -2.96 -12.83
C LEU A 104 9.79 -2.56 -12.82
N ASN A 105 8.97 -3.25 -13.60
CA ASN A 105 7.52 -3.08 -13.59
C ASN A 105 6.88 -4.31 -12.94
N ALA A 106 6.40 -4.15 -11.70
CA ALA A 106 5.60 -5.17 -11.05
C ALA A 106 4.17 -5.19 -11.62
N GLN A 107 3.52 -6.36 -11.57
CA GLN A 107 2.13 -6.53 -11.95
C GLN A 107 1.28 -6.84 -10.71
N GLU A 108 0.06 -6.33 -10.62
CA GLU A 108 -0.93 -6.73 -9.60
C GLU A 108 -2.32 -6.61 -10.22
N HIS A 109 -3.09 -7.71 -10.26
CA HIS A 109 -4.46 -7.75 -10.79
C HIS A 109 -4.61 -7.15 -12.20
N GLY A 110 -3.62 -7.43 -13.06
CA GLY A 110 -3.58 -6.94 -14.44
C GLY A 110 -3.06 -5.50 -14.62
N LEU A 111 -2.70 -4.82 -13.53
CA LEU A 111 -2.17 -3.45 -13.53
C LEU A 111 -0.66 -3.47 -13.30
N LYS A 112 0.04 -2.47 -13.82
CA LYS A 112 1.50 -2.38 -13.75
C LYS A 112 1.95 -1.20 -12.88
N TYR A 113 3.01 -1.40 -12.12
CA TYR A 113 3.56 -0.40 -11.21
C TYR A 113 5.08 -0.37 -11.33
N HIS A 114 5.63 0.83 -11.47
CA HIS A 114 7.07 1.04 -11.47
C HIS A 114 7.62 0.83 -10.06
N ILE A 115 8.58 -0.07 -9.94
CA ILE A 115 9.28 -0.42 -8.70
C ILE A 115 10.74 -0.03 -8.84
N SER A 116 11.25 0.65 -7.80
CA SER A 116 12.64 1.08 -7.69
C SER A 116 13.26 0.45 -6.44
N LEU A 117 14.32 -0.32 -6.63
CA LEU A 117 15.04 -1.04 -5.58
C LEU A 117 16.37 -0.34 -5.27
N GLY A 118 16.85 -0.45 -4.03
CA GLY A 118 18.17 0.05 -3.60
C GLY A 118 18.31 1.57 -3.41
N LYS A 119 17.49 2.42 -4.05
CA LYS A 119 17.59 3.88 -3.92
C LYS A 119 16.92 4.46 -2.67
N ALA A 120 15.79 3.89 -2.26
CA ALA A 120 15.00 4.35 -1.14
C ALA A 120 14.45 3.17 -0.35
N GLN A 121 14.03 3.40 0.89
CA GLN A 121 13.42 2.36 1.73
C GLN A 121 12.15 1.77 1.10
N ASN A 122 11.32 2.62 0.49
CA ASN A 122 10.05 2.20 -0.12
C ASN A 122 10.23 2.00 -1.62
N SER A 123 9.74 0.85 -2.10
CA SER A 123 9.97 0.38 -3.45
C SER A 123 9.07 1.03 -4.51
N GLY A 124 7.99 1.70 -4.10
CA GLY A 124 7.03 2.33 -5.01
C GLY A 124 5.61 1.79 -4.91
N LEU A 125 5.40 0.65 -4.23
CA LEU A 125 4.10 0.02 -4.02
C LEU A 125 4.04 -0.62 -2.63
N PHE A 126 2.95 -0.39 -1.90
CA PHE A 126 2.68 -1.03 -0.62
C PHE A 126 1.77 -2.25 -0.84
N LEU A 127 2.32 -3.45 -0.66
CA LEU A 127 1.64 -4.72 -0.98
C LEU A 127 0.51 -5.07 0.01
N ASP A 128 0.55 -4.54 1.24
CA ASP A 128 -0.50 -4.68 2.26
C ASP A 128 -1.84 -4.01 1.88
N MET A 129 -1.80 -3.11 0.89
CA MET A 129 -2.94 -2.42 0.31
C MET A 129 -3.54 -3.10 -0.92
N GLY A 130 -3.06 -4.29 -1.32
CA GLY A 130 -3.53 -4.99 -2.55
C GLY A 130 -5.05 -5.20 -2.59
N ASN A 131 -5.63 -5.72 -1.50
CA ASN A 131 -7.08 -5.88 -1.38
C ASN A 131 -7.83 -4.54 -1.38
N GLY A 132 -7.26 -3.50 -0.77
CA GLY A 132 -7.83 -2.15 -0.80
C GLY A 132 -7.88 -1.59 -2.23
N ARG A 133 -6.82 -1.80 -3.02
CA ARG A 133 -6.79 -1.40 -4.43
C ARG A 133 -7.81 -2.17 -5.26
N ASP A 134 -7.96 -3.48 -5.02
CA ASP A 134 -8.96 -4.28 -5.72
C ASP A 134 -10.39 -3.84 -5.36
N TRP A 135 -10.65 -3.53 -4.08
CA TRP A 135 -11.90 -2.93 -3.64
C TRP A 135 -12.17 -1.61 -4.39
N VAL A 136 -11.20 -0.69 -4.45
CA VAL A 136 -11.35 0.59 -5.16
C VAL A 136 -11.64 0.37 -6.64
N LYS A 137 -10.95 -0.57 -7.30
CA LYS A 137 -11.20 -0.92 -8.71
C LYS A 137 -12.66 -1.36 -8.92
N ASN A 138 -13.19 -2.19 -8.02
CA ASN A 138 -14.56 -2.71 -8.13
C ASN A 138 -15.66 -1.69 -7.73
N HIS A 139 -15.30 -0.54 -7.14
CA HIS A 139 -16.25 0.48 -6.67
C HIS A 139 -16.10 1.83 -7.38
N SER A 140 -15.37 1.89 -8.49
CA SER A 140 -15.02 3.16 -9.16
C SER A 140 -15.83 3.49 -10.42
N GLU A 141 -16.67 2.59 -10.92
CA GLU A 141 -17.34 2.79 -12.22
C GLU A 141 -18.16 4.10 -12.27
N GLY A 142 -17.84 4.97 -13.24
CA GLY A 142 -18.50 6.25 -13.45
C GLY A 142 -18.24 7.32 -12.37
N ARG A 143 -17.47 6.99 -11.34
CA ARG A 143 -17.28 7.84 -10.15
C ARG A 143 -16.21 8.92 -10.31
N ASN A 144 -16.39 10.03 -9.61
CA ASN A 144 -15.37 11.04 -9.37
C ASN A 144 -14.64 10.74 -8.05
N VAL A 145 -13.35 10.44 -8.13
CA VAL A 145 -12.56 9.90 -7.01
C VAL A 145 -11.56 10.93 -6.49
N LEU A 146 -11.46 11.08 -5.17
CA LEU A 146 -10.40 11.83 -4.50
C LEU A 146 -9.44 10.86 -3.79
N ASN A 147 -8.16 10.92 -4.12
CA ASN A 147 -7.10 10.12 -3.51
C ASN A 147 -6.14 11.04 -2.73
N LEU A 148 -6.26 11.04 -1.39
CA LEU A 148 -5.43 11.83 -0.49
C LEU A 148 -4.21 11.02 -0.04
N PHE A 149 -3.05 11.69 0.02
CA PHE A 149 -1.75 11.05 0.26
C PHE A 149 -1.43 10.02 -0.83
N ALA A 150 -1.59 10.45 -2.08
CA ALA A 150 -1.62 9.58 -3.23
C ALA A 150 -0.32 8.80 -3.48
N TYR A 151 0.82 9.25 -2.95
CA TYR A 151 2.14 8.67 -3.19
C TYR A 151 2.40 8.47 -4.70
N THR A 152 2.61 7.24 -5.14
CA THR A 152 2.82 6.84 -6.55
C THR A 152 1.52 6.54 -7.29
N CYS A 153 0.40 7.06 -6.78
CA CYS A 153 -0.95 7.00 -7.34
C CYS A 153 -1.52 5.58 -7.48
N ALA A 154 -1.10 4.62 -6.63
CA ALA A 154 -1.50 3.21 -6.74
C ALA A 154 -3.03 3.00 -6.74
N PHE A 155 -3.75 3.67 -5.82
CA PHE A 155 -5.21 3.66 -5.78
C PHE A 155 -5.86 4.34 -7.01
N SER A 156 -5.25 5.40 -7.53
CA SER A 156 -5.77 6.08 -8.72
C SER A 156 -5.65 5.22 -9.97
N ILE A 157 -4.59 4.42 -10.10
CA ILE A 157 -4.45 3.47 -11.21
C ILE A 157 -5.55 2.41 -11.14
N ALA A 158 -5.82 1.89 -9.94
CA ALA A 158 -6.91 0.95 -9.70
C ALA A 158 -8.29 1.56 -10.01
N ALA A 159 -8.54 2.79 -9.54
CA ALA A 159 -9.80 3.50 -9.79
C ALA A 159 -10.06 3.75 -11.29
N ILE A 160 -9.06 4.21 -12.05
CA ILE A 160 -9.22 4.41 -13.49
C ILE A 160 -9.44 3.08 -14.21
N ALA A 161 -8.74 2.01 -13.82
CA ALA A 161 -8.97 0.67 -14.35
C ALA A 161 -10.37 0.13 -14.03
N GLY A 162 -10.93 0.55 -12.89
CA GLY A 162 -12.30 0.30 -12.45
C GLY A 162 -13.37 1.18 -13.13
N GLY A 163 -12.99 2.00 -14.10
CA GLY A 163 -13.93 2.84 -14.85
C GLY A 163 -14.26 4.18 -14.20
N ALA A 164 -13.43 4.69 -13.28
CA ALA A 164 -13.59 6.06 -12.76
C ALA A 164 -13.70 7.08 -13.89
N ARG A 165 -14.67 7.99 -13.75
CA ARG A 165 -14.83 9.14 -14.65
C ARG A 165 -13.65 10.09 -14.51
N GLN A 166 -13.20 10.31 -13.28
CA GLN A 166 -12.07 11.16 -12.96
C GLN A 166 -11.44 10.72 -11.63
N VAL A 167 -10.11 10.88 -11.50
CA VAL A 167 -9.40 10.78 -10.22
C VAL A 167 -8.59 12.04 -9.97
N VAL A 168 -8.63 12.55 -8.74
CA VAL A 168 -7.79 13.66 -8.26
C VAL A 168 -6.83 13.12 -7.22
N ASN A 169 -5.54 13.15 -7.54
CA ASN A 169 -4.46 12.74 -6.64
C ASN A 169 -3.90 13.94 -5.90
N ILE A 170 -3.86 13.88 -4.58
CA ILE A 170 -3.26 14.90 -3.73
C ILE A 170 -2.08 14.31 -2.96
N ASP A 171 -0.91 14.93 -3.09
CA ASP A 171 0.27 14.57 -2.30
C ASP A 171 1.18 15.79 -2.15
N MET A 172 1.95 15.89 -1.06
CA MET A 172 2.94 16.96 -0.92
C MET A 172 4.17 16.72 -1.80
N SER A 173 4.50 15.45 -2.06
CA SER A 173 5.66 15.03 -2.83
C SER A 173 5.37 15.07 -4.34
N LYS A 174 5.81 16.17 -4.97
CA LYS A 174 5.73 16.31 -6.44
C LYS A 174 6.49 15.20 -7.18
N SER A 175 7.58 14.68 -6.62
CA SER A 175 8.32 13.56 -7.19
C SER A 175 7.51 12.26 -7.14
N SER A 176 6.74 12.02 -6.08
CA SER A 176 5.85 10.86 -6.00
C SER A 176 4.71 10.97 -7.02
N LEU A 177 4.10 12.16 -7.16
CA LEU A 177 3.08 12.40 -8.20
C LEU A 177 3.65 12.25 -9.62
N SER A 178 4.92 12.59 -9.85
CA SER A 178 5.61 12.34 -11.12
C SER A 178 5.68 10.85 -11.43
N LYS A 179 6.10 10.03 -10.45
CA LYS A 179 6.07 8.56 -10.56
C LYS A 179 4.65 8.04 -10.78
N GLY A 180 3.65 8.62 -10.12
CA GLY A 180 2.25 8.30 -10.36
C GLY A 180 1.83 8.55 -11.82
N ARG A 181 2.27 9.66 -12.42
CA ARG A 181 2.04 9.94 -13.83
C ARG A 181 2.70 8.92 -14.76
N GLU A 182 3.92 8.49 -14.44
CA GLU A 182 4.61 7.42 -15.15
C GLU A 182 3.83 6.10 -15.05
N ASN A 183 3.30 5.77 -13.87
CA ASN A 183 2.46 4.58 -13.70
C ASN A 183 1.15 4.65 -14.49
N HIS A 184 0.46 5.79 -14.55
CA HIS A 184 -0.72 5.95 -15.42
C HIS A 184 -0.36 5.75 -16.90
N LYS A 185 0.78 6.29 -17.34
CA LYS A 185 1.31 6.09 -18.71
C LYS A 185 1.64 4.62 -18.97
N LEU A 186 2.26 3.94 -18.00
CA LEU A 186 2.60 2.51 -18.07
C LEU A 186 1.36 1.64 -18.30
N ASN A 187 0.23 2.02 -17.70
CA ASN A 187 -1.07 1.35 -17.87
C ASN A 187 -1.89 1.87 -19.06
N LYS A 188 -1.33 2.77 -19.90
CA LYS A 188 -2.00 3.38 -21.05
C LYS A 188 -3.34 4.06 -20.69
N GLN A 189 -3.42 4.60 -19.48
CA GLN A 189 -4.63 5.24 -19.00
C GLN A 189 -4.76 6.67 -19.53
N ASP A 190 -6.00 7.10 -19.79
CA ASP A 190 -6.31 8.42 -20.31
C ASP A 190 -5.93 9.52 -19.29
N ALA A 191 -4.90 10.30 -19.63
CA ALA A 191 -4.38 11.35 -18.78
C ALA A 191 -5.38 12.49 -18.53
N SER A 192 -6.40 12.67 -19.38
CA SER A 192 -7.43 13.71 -19.19
C SER A 192 -8.33 13.44 -17.98
N LYS A 193 -8.44 12.18 -17.57
CA LYS A 193 -9.23 11.73 -16.41
C LYS A 193 -8.47 11.84 -15.09
N VAL A 194 -7.16 12.15 -15.11
CA VAL A 194 -6.31 12.10 -13.91
C VAL A 194 -5.70 13.45 -13.61
N LYS A 195 -5.97 13.97 -12.42
CA LYS A 195 -5.41 15.24 -11.92
C LYS A 195 -4.41 14.97 -10.80
N TYR A 196 -3.41 15.85 -10.69
CA TYR A 196 -2.33 15.73 -9.72
C TYR A 196 -2.12 17.10 -9.08
N GLU A 197 -2.32 17.21 -7.77
CA GLU A 197 -2.10 18.45 -7.02
C GLU A 197 -1.01 18.21 -5.96
N GLY A 198 0.16 18.80 -6.23
CA GLY A 198 1.31 18.79 -5.35
C GLY A 198 1.18 19.79 -4.20
N VAL A 199 0.29 19.55 -3.23
CA VAL A 199 -0.10 20.53 -2.22
C VAL A 199 -0.17 19.96 -0.80
N ASP A 200 0.03 20.83 0.19
CA ASP A 200 -0.25 20.55 1.60
C ASP A 200 -1.77 20.58 1.82
N ILE A 201 -2.35 19.43 2.14
CA ILE A 201 -3.81 19.28 2.27
C ILE A 201 -4.39 20.19 3.34
N PHE A 202 -3.66 20.42 4.44
CA PHE A 202 -4.14 21.22 5.56
C PHE A 202 -4.16 22.72 5.26
N LYS A 203 -3.48 23.13 4.18
CA LYS A 203 -3.43 24.52 3.71
C LYS A 203 -4.19 24.76 2.41
N SER A 204 -4.65 23.69 1.75
CA SER A 204 -5.11 23.76 0.36
C SER A 204 -6.52 23.20 0.14
N TYR A 205 -7.40 23.25 1.14
CA TYR A 205 -8.76 22.69 1.04
C TYR A 205 -9.58 23.21 -0.15
N ASN A 206 -9.42 24.47 -0.55
CA ASN A 206 -10.09 25.00 -1.74
C ASN A 206 -9.66 24.27 -3.04
N ARG A 207 -8.42 23.77 -3.10
CA ARG A 207 -7.94 22.92 -4.21
C ARG A 207 -8.65 21.56 -4.21
N LEU A 208 -8.87 20.99 -3.03
CA LEU A 208 -9.58 19.72 -2.88
C LEU A 208 -11.04 19.87 -3.33
N LYS A 209 -11.73 20.98 -3.02
CA LYS A 209 -13.12 21.21 -3.42
C LYS A 209 -13.33 21.46 -4.91
N LYS A 210 -12.31 21.99 -5.60
CA LYS A 210 -12.41 22.48 -6.99
C LYS A 210 -13.00 21.45 -7.97
N ASN A 211 -12.71 20.18 -7.76
CA ASN A 211 -13.11 19.10 -8.65
C ASN A 211 -14.16 18.17 -8.03
N GLY A 212 -14.69 18.51 -6.85
CA GLY A 212 -15.76 17.77 -6.20
C GLY A 212 -17.16 18.21 -6.67
N PRO A 213 -18.22 17.68 -6.04
CA PRO A 213 -18.18 16.69 -4.98
C PRO A 213 -17.67 15.31 -5.46
N TYR A 214 -17.19 14.48 -4.54
CA TYR A 214 -16.60 13.16 -4.84
C TYR A 214 -17.52 12.02 -4.45
N ASP A 215 -17.58 11.00 -5.31
CA ASP A 215 -18.38 9.80 -5.12
C ASP A 215 -17.60 8.70 -4.38
N LEU A 216 -16.26 8.82 -4.34
CA LEU A 216 -15.35 7.98 -3.57
C LEU A 216 -14.15 8.82 -3.09
N LEU A 217 -13.83 8.72 -1.81
CA LEU A 217 -12.61 9.30 -1.23
C LEU A 217 -11.76 8.22 -0.58
N ILE A 218 -10.47 8.19 -0.91
CA ILE A 218 -9.47 7.38 -0.22
C ILE A 218 -8.51 8.30 0.52
N CYS A 219 -8.22 7.99 1.78
CA CYS A 219 -7.26 8.71 2.60
C CYS A 219 -6.27 7.74 3.25
N ASP A 220 -5.02 7.76 2.78
CA ASP A 220 -3.95 6.90 3.28
C ASP A 220 -2.74 7.69 3.82
N PRO A 221 -2.91 8.37 4.96
CA PRO A 221 -1.87 9.22 5.52
C PRO A 221 -0.69 8.41 6.06
N PRO A 222 0.55 8.94 5.99
CA PRO A 222 1.64 8.41 6.80
C PRO A 222 1.32 8.62 8.29
N SER A 223 1.62 7.62 9.12
CA SER A 223 1.37 7.70 10.57
C SER A 223 2.10 8.87 11.22
N PHE A 224 3.35 9.08 10.83
CA PHE A 224 4.13 10.23 11.25
C PHE A 224 5.10 10.66 10.16
N GLN A 225 5.09 11.96 9.84
CA GLN A 225 6.07 12.61 9.00
C GLN A 225 6.49 13.93 9.65
N LYS A 226 7.73 13.99 10.14
CA LYS A 226 8.25 15.15 10.88
C LYS A 226 8.03 16.45 10.09
N GLY A 227 7.36 17.41 10.72
CA GLY A 227 7.07 18.73 10.13
C GLY A 227 5.93 18.76 9.11
N SER A 228 5.22 17.64 8.89
CA SER A 228 4.12 17.54 7.93
C SER A 228 2.85 16.97 8.56
N VAL A 229 2.86 15.71 9.01
CA VAL A 229 1.66 15.00 9.52
C VAL A 229 1.99 14.26 10.80
N ASN A 230 1.12 14.39 11.81
CA ASN A 230 1.01 13.41 12.89
C ASN A 230 -0.45 12.94 12.89
N ILE A 231 -0.67 11.67 12.54
CA ILE A 231 -2.04 11.22 12.29
C ILE A 231 -2.91 11.19 13.55
N GLU A 232 -2.33 10.91 14.71
CA GLU A 232 -3.04 10.96 16.00
C GLU A 232 -3.68 12.34 16.24
N ARG A 233 -2.98 13.41 15.85
CA ARG A 233 -3.45 14.79 16.02
C ARG A 233 -4.30 15.28 14.84
N ASP A 234 -3.90 14.91 13.62
CA ASP A 234 -4.31 15.60 12.40
C ASP A 234 -5.42 14.87 11.63
N TYR A 235 -5.69 13.58 11.89
CA TYR A 235 -6.73 12.84 11.15
C TYR A 235 -8.10 13.50 11.27
N LYS A 236 -8.46 13.92 12.49
CA LYS A 236 -9.71 14.63 12.78
C LYS A 236 -9.95 15.86 11.90
N LYS A 237 -8.89 16.57 11.51
CA LYS A 237 -8.98 17.75 10.64
C LYS A 237 -9.39 17.38 9.22
N ILE A 238 -8.99 16.19 8.76
CA ILE A 238 -9.38 15.64 7.45
C ILE A 238 -10.84 15.19 7.52
N ILE A 239 -11.18 14.40 8.55
CA ILE A 239 -12.52 13.83 8.74
C ILE A 239 -13.57 14.95 8.83
N LYS A 240 -13.29 16.02 9.60
CA LYS A 240 -14.17 17.19 9.72
C LYS A 240 -14.51 17.87 8.39
N ARG A 241 -13.71 17.68 7.35
CA ARG A 241 -13.89 18.30 6.03
C ARG A 241 -14.61 17.40 5.04
N LEU A 242 -14.88 16.13 5.38
CA LEU A 242 -15.61 15.20 4.51
C LEU A 242 -16.95 15.79 4.02
N PRO A 243 -17.78 16.44 4.84
CA PRO A 243 -19.04 17.01 4.37
C PRO A 243 -18.90 18.08 3.28
N GLU A 244 -17.75 18.76 3.20
CA GLU A 244 -17.49 19.76 2.14
C GLU A 244 -16.92 19.15 0.85
N LEU A 245 -16.56 17.87 0.87
CA LEU A 245 -15.87 17.17 -0.23
C LEU A 245 -16.76 16.11 -0.88
N MET A 246 -17.57 15.44 -0.09
CA MET A 246 -18.30 14.25 -0.51
C MET A 246 -19.64 14.59 -1.19
N ALA A 247 -20.00 13.81 -2.21
CA ALA A 247 -21.35 13.79 -2.74
C ALA A 247 -22.27 13.01 -1.78
N ASN A 248 -23.58 13.23 -1.84
CA ASN A 248 -24.52 12.42 -1.05
C ASN A 248 -24.51 10.97 -1.54
N ASN A 249 -24.64 10.03 -0.60
CA ASN A 249 -24.58 8.59 -0.91
C ASN A 249 -23.26 8.23 -1.62
N SER A 250 -22.14 8.55 -0.99
CA SER A 250 -20.79 8.29 -1.50
C SER A 250 -19.96 7.44 -0.54
N ASP A 251 -18.82 6.94 -1.02
CA ASP A 251 -17.97 6.02 -0.26
C ASP A 251 -16.70 6.72 0.26
N VAL A 252 -16.29 6.38 1.47
CA VAL A 252 -15.07 6.88 2.10
C VAL A 252 -14.25 5.69 2.61
N VAL A 253 -12.99 5.62 2.19
CA VAL A 253 -12.01 4.64 2.66
C VAL A 253 -10.94 5.39 3.45
N LEU A 254 -10.86 5.11 4.75
CA LEU A 254 -9.88 5.70 5.65
C LEU A 254 -8.88 4.62 6.09
N CYS A 255 -7.61 4.87 5.84
CA CYS A 255 -6.53 3.95 6.19
C CYS A 255 -5.75 4.44 7.42
N LEU A 256 -5.23 3.51 8.20
CA LEU A 256 -4.41 3.79 9.37
C LEU A 256 -3.31 2.75 9.50
N ASN A 257 -2.07 3.14 9.19
CA ASN A 257 -0.90 2.25 9.27
C ASN A 257 -0.02 2.55 10.49
N SER A 258 -0.65 2.64 11.67
CA SER A 258 0.03 2.88 12.95
C SER A 258 -0.20 1.71 13.90
N PRO A 259 0.85 1.06 14.43
CA PRO A 259 0.68 -0.02 15.41
C PRO A 259 0.18 0.48 16.77
N ASP A 260 0.41 1.76 17.07
CA ASP A 260 0.05 2.37 18.35
C ASP A 260 -1.39 2.92 18.38
N LEU A 261 -2.03 3.07 17.21
CA LEU A 261 -3.39 3.57 17.09
C LEU A 261 -4.32 2.45 16.63
N SER A 262 -5.37 2.21 17.43
CA SER A 262 -6.35 1.17 17.18
C SER A 262 -7.38 1.55 16.11
N GLU A 263 -8.18 0.57 15.71
CA GLU A 263 -9.37 0.80 14.90
C GLU A 263 -10.37 1.73 15.61
N ASP A 264 -10.58 1.52 16.92
CA ASP A 264 -11.47 2.31 17.76
C ASP A 264 -11.10 3.80 17.78
N PHE A 265 -9.80 4.12 17.71
CA PHE A 265 -9.35 5.51 17.59
C PHE A 265 -9.96 6.17 16.34
N LEU A 266 -9.86 5.51 15.18
CA LEU A 266 -10.37 6.06 13.93
C LEU A 266 -11.90 6.12 13.91
N LEU A 267 -12.57 5.09 14.43
CA LEU A 267 -14.03 5.06 14.56
C LEU A 267 -14.53 6.20 15.47
N ALA A 268 -13.85 6.46 16.59
CA ALA A 268 -14.21 7.53 17.51
C ALA A 268 -14.01 8.93 16.88
N GLU A 269 -12.94 9.14 16.12
CA GLU A 269 -12.73 10.41 15.41
C GLU A 269 -13.79 10.62 14.31
N VAL A 270 -14.18 9.58 13.57
CA VAL A 270 -15.28 9.66 12.59
C VAL A 270 -16.60 10.00 13.27
N SER A 271 -16.97 9.28 14.33
CA SER A 271 -18.21 9.54 15.05
C SER A 271 -18.29 10.96 15.62
N ARG A 272 -17.16 11.56 15.99
CA ARG A 272 -17.10 12.92 16.55
C ARG A 272 -17.17 14.00 15.48
N GLU A 273 -16.36 13.86 14.43
CA GLU A 273 -16.12 14.94 13.47
C GLU A 273 -16.98 14.86 12.21
N CYS A 274 -17.46 13.66 11.85
CA CYS A 274 -18.35 13.43 10.70
C CYS A 274 -19.30 12.26 10.95
N PRO A 275 -20.31 12.41 11.83
CA PRO A 275 -21.28 11.36 12.13
C PRO A 275 -22.11 10.89 10.91
N GLN A 276 -22.12 11.67 9.82
CA GLN A 276 -22.70 11.29 8.53
C GLN A 276 -21.98 10.13 7.85
N CYS A 277 -20.70 9.89 8.20
CA CYS A 277 -19.93 8.74 7.73
C CYS A 277 -20.26 7.52 8.59
N GLN A 278 -21.07 6.62 8.04
CA GLN A 278 -21.50 5.40 8.69
C GLN A 278 -20.53 4.26 8.37
N PHE A 279 -19.89 3.70 9.40
CA PHE A 279 -19.01 2.54 9.25
C PHE A 279 -19.77 1.36 8.64
N GLN A 280 -19.16 0.70 7.66
CA GLN A 280 -19.75 -0.46 6.98
C GLN A 280 -19.00 -1.73 7.37
N HIS A 281 -17.72 -1.79 7.06
CA HIS A 281 -16.84 -2.90 7.42
C HIS A 281 -15.37 -2.49 7.23
N ARG A 282 -14.47 -3.31 7.76
CA ARG A 282 -13.05 -3.28 7.44
C ARG A 282 -12.79 -4.05 6.15
N ILE A 283 -11.99 -3.48 5.25
CA ILE A 283 -11.44 -4.21 4.11
C ILE A 283 -10.23 -4.99 4.61
N ASP A 284 -10.28 -6.31 4.48
CA ASP A 284 -9.20 -7.19 4.92
C ASP A 284 -7.92 -6.95 4.13
N ASN A 285 -6.78 -6.98 4.81
CA ASN A 285 -5.48 -7.02 4.16
C ASN A 285 -5.27 -8.37 3.46
N PRO A 286 -4.33 -8.48 2.50
CA PRO A 286 -4.01 -9.78 1.92
C PRO A 286 -3.63 -10.79 3.01
N LYS A 287 -4.12 -12.03 2.91
CA LYS A 287 -4.05 -13.06 3.98
C LYS A 287 -2.64 -13.33 4.52
N VAL A 288 -1.61 -13.06 3.71
CA VAL A 288 -0.21 -13.23 4.09
C VAL A 288 0.26 -12.22 5.15
N PHE A 289 -0.40 -11.07 5.29
CA PHE A 289 -0.10 -10.05 6.31
C PHE A 289 -0.70 -10.43 7.68
N VAL A 290 -0.21 -11.52 8.25
CA VAL A 290 -0.66 -12.04 9.54
C VAL A 290 -0.06 -11.26 10.72
N GLU A 291 -0.89 -10.88 11.69
CA GLU A 291 -0.48 -10.12 12.87
C GLU A 291 -0.72 -10.95 14.15
N ALA A 292 0.25 -10.97 15.07
CA ALA A 292 0.14 -11.67 16.34
C ALA A 292 -0.90 -11.03 17.27
N GLU A 293 -1.02 -9.71 17.19
CA GLU A 293 -1.96 -8.92 17.95
C GLU A 293 -2.94 -8.24 17.00
N ALA A 294 -4.23 -8.48 17.22
CA ALA A 294 -5.29 -7.86 16.46
C ALA A 294 -5.17 -6.33 16.54
N GLY A 295 -5.22 -5.66 15.39
CA GLY A 295 -5.16 -4.21 15.34
C GLY A 295 -3.77 -3.59 15.44
N LYS A 296 -2.66 -4.35 15.37
CA LYS A 296 -1.32 -3.74 15.19
C LYS A 296 -0.92 -3.51 13.73
N GLY A 297 -1.48 -4.29 12.81
CA GLY A 297 -1.31 -4.08 11.38
C GLY A 297 -2.07 -2.87 10.82
N LEU A 298 -1.99 -2.73 9.50
CA LEU A 298 -2.73 -1.76 8.71
C LEU A 298 -4.25 -1.94 8.91
N LYS A 299 -4.99 -0.84 9.12
CA LYS A 299 -6.45 -0.81 9.11
C LYS A 299 -6.94 -0.09 7.88
N VAL A 300 -7.90 -0.66 7.16
CA VAL A 300 -8.55 -0.05 6.00
C VAL A 300 -10.05 -0.10 6.26
N LEU A 301 -10.63 1.04 6.64
CA LEU A 301 -12.03 1.11 7.07
C LEU A 301 -12.87 1.76 5.98
N TYR A 302 -13.97 1.10 5.62
CA TYR A 302 -14.93 1.61 4.65
C TYR A 302 -16.16 2.17 5.37
N PHE A 303 -16.53 3.39 4.96
CA PHE A 303 -17.69 4.14 5.43
C PHE A 303 -18.55 4.56 4.25
N ARG A 304 -19.86 4.65 4.49
CA ARG A 304 -20.82 5.29 3.60
C ARG A 304 -21.13 6.68 4.12
N TYR A 305 -20.93 7.72 3.31
CA TYR A 305 -21.33 9.08 3.64
C TYR A 305 -22.76 9.33 3.17
N VAL A 306 -23.63 9.67 4.13
CA VAL A 306 -25.04 10.00 3.89
C VAL A 306 -25.34 11.33 4.58
N GLU A 307 -25.63 12.36 3.79
CA GLU A 307 -26.05 13.65 4.33
C GLU A 307 -27.38 13.47 5.07
N ILE A 308 -27.43 13.95 6.31
CA ILE A 308 -28.64 13.91 7.13
C ILE A 308 -29.46 15.14 6.71
N CYS A 309 -30.64 14.90 6.13
CA CYS A 309 -31.61 15.94 5.80
C CYS A 309 -32.09 16.70 7.05
#